data_AF-A0A2G2M9W3-F1
#
_entry.id   AF-A0A2G2M9W3-F1
#
_cell.length_a   1.000
_cell.length_b   1.000
_cell.length_c   1.000
_cell.angle_alpha   90.00
_cell.angle_beta   90.00
_cell.angle_gamma   90.00
#
_symmetry.space_group_name_H-M   'P 1'
#
loop_
_entity.id
_entity.type
_entity.pdbx_description
1 polymer ?
#
loop_
_entity_poly.entity_id
_entity_poly.type
_entity_poly.pdbx_seq_one_letter_code
_entity_poly.pdbx_strand_id
1 'polypeptide(L)'
;MLKTFAAKYKSRIGKMRDKYGHKRFGVKYYTKSGENIMYLYDKGFRKDKNAIANAEVDEVSRTFGNSATSSLVDRLKANKCEWCGVENTVIEIHHIKKLKDLKGKKKWEIKMIGRRRKTMALCKKCHVDLHAGRLD
;
A
#
# COMPACT_ATOMS: atom_id res chain seq x y z
N MET A 1 -23.86 -3.11 8.24
CA MET A 1 -24.65 -2.14 7.42
C MET A 1 -25.40 -1.08 8.22
N LEU A 2 -26.04 -1.42 9.36
CA LEU A 2 -26.79 -0.41 10.11
C LEU A 2 -25.92 0.77 10.60
N LYS A 3 -24.70 0.50 11.11
CA LYS A 3 -23.76 1.55 11.55
C LYS A 3 -23.27 2.44 10.40
N THR A 4 -23.00 1.88 9.23
CA THR A 4 -22.59 2.65 8.04
C THR A 4 -23.71 3.56 7.56
N PHE A 5 -24.96 3.09 7.56
CA PHE A 5 -26.12 3.92 7.23
C PHE A 5 -26.37 5.00 8.28
N ALA A 6 -26.24 4.66 9.57
CA ALA A 6 -26.37 5.63 10.65
C ALA A 6 -25.37 6.79 10.49
N ALA A 7 -24.11 6.48 10.18
CA ALA A 7 -23.09 7.49 9.88
C ALA A 7 -23.43 8.32 8.63
N LYS A 8 -23.79 7.66 7.52
CA LYS A 8 -24.12 8.32 6.24
C LYS A 8 -25.26 9.33 6.38
N TYR A 9 -26.32 8.95 7.09
CA TYR A 9 -27.51 9.79 7.29
C TYR A 9 -27.47 10.62 8.57
N LYS A 10 -26.31 10.71 9.25
CA LYS A 10 -26.13 11.44 10.51
C LYS A 10 -27.23 11.14 11.53
N SER A 11 -27.53 9.86 11.71
CA SER A 11 -28.64 9.37 12.53
C SER A 11 -28.18 8.26 13.48
N ARG A 12 -29.09 7.79 14.33
CA ARG A 12 -28.82 6.71 15.31
C ARG A 12 -29.07 5.34 14.66
N ILE A 13 -28.31 4.34 15.10
CA ILE A 13 -28.45 2.95 14.64
C ILE A 13 -29.88 2.43 14.86
N GLY A 14 -30.52 2.81 15.97
CA GLY A 14 -31.93 2.46 16.26
C GLY A 14 -32.87 2.88 15.14
N LYS A 15 -32.83 4.16 14.72
CA LYS A 15 -33.65 4.67 13.61
C LYS A 15 -33.41 3.94 12.29
N MET A 16 -32.17 3.51 12.04
CA MET A 16 -31.83 2.70 10.86
C MET A 16 -32.33 1.27 10.98
N ARG A 17 -32.35 0.70 12.18
CA ARG A 17 -32.93 -0.62 12.45
C ARG A 17 -34.45 -0.59 12.28
N ASP A 18 -35.11 0.47 12.74
CA ASP A 18 -36.57 0.57 12.57
C ASP A 18 -36.94 0.74 11.09
N LYS A 19 -36.12 1.45 10.31
CA LYS A 19 -36.37 1.71 8.88
C LYS A 19 -35.97 0.56 7.95
N TYR A 20 -34.85 -0.11 8.21
CA TYR A 20 -34.25 -1.09 7.30
C TYR A 20 -34.03 -2.47 7.93
N GLY A 21 -34.27 -2.60 9.23
CA GLY A 21 -34.15 -3.85 9.99
C GLY A 21 -35.45 -4.63 9.94
N HIS A 22 -35.63 -5.38 8.86
CA HIS A 22 -36.66 -6.41 8.77
C HIS A 22 -36.04 -7.76 9.21
N LYS A 23 -36.42 -8.89 8.60
CA LYS A 23 -35.75 -10.19 8.84
C LYS A 23 -34.21 -10.08 8.67
N ARG A 24 -33.78 -9.32 7.67
CA ARG A 24 -32.41 -8.88 7.43
C ARG A 24 -32.42 -7.42 6.98
N PHE A 25 -31.24 -6.84 6.79
CA PHE A 25 -31.12 -5.52 6.20
C PHE A 25 -31.77 -5.49 4.80
N GLY A 26 -32.85 -4.72 4.66
CA GLY A 26 -33.64 -4.67 3.44
C GLY A 26 -34.33 -3.33 3.24
N VAL A 27 -34.77 -3.09 2.02
CA VAL A 27 -35.47 -1.87 1.61
C VAL A 27 -36.84 -2.25 1.06
N LYS A 28 -37.89 -1.63 1.62
CA LYS A 28 -39.26 -1.73 1.12
C LYS A 28 -39.40 -1.00 -0.22
N TYR A 29 -40.12 -1.61 -1.14
CA TYR A 29 -40.44 -1.05 -2.45
C TYR A 29 -41.83 -1.54 -2.91
N TYR A 30 -42.46 -0.79 -3.81
CA TYR A 30 -43.80 -1.13 -4.32
C TYR A 30 -43.70 -1.84 -5.67
N THR A 31 -44.44 -2.93 -5.82
CA THR A 31 -44.66 -3.64 -7.09
C THR A 31 -46.13 -3.52 -7.50
N LYS A 32 -46.45 -3.94 -8.73
CA LYS A 32 -47.84 -4.02 -9.22
C LYS A 32 -48.74 -4.90 -8.34
N SER A 33 -48.14 -5.79 -7.55
CA SER A 33 -48.83 -6.75 -6.68
C SER A 33 -48.84 -6.32 -5.20
N GLY A 34 -48.24 -5.18 -4.85
CA GLY A 34 -48.21 -4.65 -3.49
C GLY A 34 -46.81 -4.31 -2.96
N GLU A 35 -46.69 -4.09 -1.66
CA GLU A 35 -45.42 -3.79 -1.00
C GLU A 35 -44.55 -5.06 -0.90
N ASN A 36 -43.29 -4.96 -1.33
CA ASN A 36 -42.29 -6.02 -1.22
C ASN A 36 -41.01 -5.51 -0.55
N ILE A 37 -40.19 -6.42 -0.02
CA ILE A 37 -38.94 -6.10 0.65
C ILE A 37 -37.77 -6.72 -0.11
N MET A 38 -36.83 -5.88 -0.55
CA MET A 38 -35.59 -6.34 -1.17
C MET A 38 -34.50 -6.41 -0.10
N TYR A 39 -34.07 -7.62 0.23
CA TYR A 39 -32.95 -7.84 1.15
C TYR A 39 -31.62 -7.64 0.43
N LEU A 40 -30.66 -6.96 1.08
CA LEU A 40 -29.31 -6.81 0.55
C LEU A 40 -28.62 -8.17 0.34
N TYR A 41 -28.82 -9.09 1.28
CA TYR A 41 -28.28 -10.44 1.20
C TYR A 41 -29.05 -11.43 2.11
N ASP A 42 -29.75 -12.39 1.51
CA ASP A 42 -30.48 -13.44 2.26
C ASP A 42 -29.94 -14.85 2.01
N LYS A 43 -29.05 -15.04 1.04
CA LYS A 43 -28.68 -16.39 0.55
C LYS A 43 -27.74 -17.19 1.45
N GLY A 44 -27.21 -16.59 2.52
CA GLY A 44 -26.26 -17.25 3.43
C GLY A 44 -24.91 -17.51 2.77
N PHE A 45 -23.82 -17.45 3.53
CA PHE A 45 -22.50 -17.77 2.99
C PHE A 45 -22.37 -19.30 2.89
N ARG A 46 -22.46 -19.86 1.68
CA ARG A 46 -22.15 -21.27 1.47
C ARG A 46 -20.67 -21.48 1.80
N LYS A 47 -20.38 -22.12 2.93
CA LYS A 47 -19.01 -22.49 3.27
C LYS A 47 -18.62 -23.67 2.40
N ASP A 48 -17.85 -23.41 1.36
CA ASP A 48 -17.23 -24.47 0.57
C ASP A 48 -16.04 -25.03 1.36
N LYS A 49 -16.21 -26.23 1.92
CA LYS A 49 -15.16 -26.92 2.69
C LYS A 49 -14.00 -27.40 1.80
N ASN A 50 -14.19 -27.43 0.48
CA ASN A 50 -13.22 -27.92 -0.48
C ASN A 50 -12.53 -26.78 -1.25
N ALA A 51 -12.96 -25.52 -1.06
CA ALA A 51 -12.35 -24.36 -1.72
C ALA A 51 -10.92 -24.07 -1.23
N ILE A 52 -10.56 -24.54 -0.03
CA ILE A 52 -9.18 -24.49 0.48
C ILE A 52 -8.50 -25.80 0.09
N ALA A 53 -8.19 -25.96 -1.20
CA ALA A 53 -7.45 -27.11 -1.70
C ALA A 53 -5.93 -26.99 -1.42
N ASN A 54 -5.42 -25.77 -1.27
CA ASN A 54 -3.99 -25.48 -1.11
C ASN A 54 -3.72 -24.74 0.20
N ALA A 55 -2.80 -25.26 1.01
CA ALA A 55 -2.36 -24.65 2.27
C ALA A 55 -1.53 -23.36 2.08
N GLU A 56 -1.12 -23.06 0.85
CA GLU A 56 -0.30 -21.88 0.50
C GLU A 56 -1.11 -20.57 0.41
N VAL A 57 -2.45 -20.61 0.51
CA VAL A 57 -3.30 -19.41 0.42
C VAL A 57 -3.08 -18.45 1.61
N ASP A 58 -2.59 -18.97 2.73
CA ASP A 58 -2.19 -18.20 3.92
C ASP A 58 -0.66 -17.94 3.99
N GLU A 59 0.05 -17.98 2.86
CA GLU A 59 1.43 -17.50 2.81
C GLU A 59 1.43 -15.97 2.99
N VAL A 60 1.42 -15.53 4.25
CA VAL A 60 1.59 -14.13 4.62
C VAL A 60 2.95 -13.69 4.07
N SER A 61 2.94 -12.87 3.02
CA SER A 61 4.15 -12.27 2.46
C SER A 61 4.98 -11.72 3.62
N ARG A 62 6.27 -12.05 3.68
CA ARG A 62 7.17 -11.63 4.77
C ARG A 62 7.14 -10.10 4.94
N THR A 63 6.31 -9.61 5.85
CA THR A 63 6.17 -8.19 6.18
C THR A 63 7.45 -7.63 6.81
N PHE A 64 8.26 -8.50 7.44
CA PHE A 64 9.57 -8.18 8.00
C PHE A 64 10.65 -7.82 6.96
N GLY A 65 10.41 -8.05 5.66
CA GLY A 65 11.35 -7.60 4.63
C GLY A 65 11.47 -6.07 4.53
N ASN A 66 10.49 -5.33 5.07
CA ASN A 66 10.46 -3.87 5.09
C ASN A 66 10.87 -3.27 6.45
N SER A 67 11.36 -4.08 7.40
CA SER A 67 11.90 -3.61 8.69
C SER A 67 13.31 -3.02 8.57
N ALA A 68 13.67 -2.48 7.41
CA ALA A 68 14.93 -1.77 7.25
C ALA A 68 14.88 -0.51 8.12
N THR A 69 15.67 -0.50 9.19
CA THR A 69 15.79 0.57 10.18
C THR A 69 16.17 1.93 9.61
N SER A 70 16.70 1.99 8.39
CA SER A 70 16.94 3.25 7.68
C SER A 70 15.80 3.52 6.69
N SER A 71 14.74 4.20 7.15
CA SER A 71 13.72 4.69 6.23
C SER A 71 14.31 5.75 5.29
N LEU A 72 13.62 6.03 4.19
CA LEU A 72 13.99 7.14 3.29
C LEU A 72 14.04 8.48 4.04
N VAL A 73 13.16 8.65 5.03
CA VAL A 73 13.11 9.84 5.89
C VAL A 73 14.36 9.94 6.75
N ASP A 74 14.82 8.84 7.33
CA ASP A 74 16.03 8.84 8.19
C ASP A 74 17.29 9.19 7.38
N ARG A 75 17.35 8.74 6.12
CA ARG A 75 18.46 9.05 5.20
C ARG A 75 18.48 10.53 4.80
N LEU A 76 17.31 11.15 4.62
CA LEU A 76 17.22 12.59 4.39
C LEU A 76 17.61 13.37 5.65
N LYS A 77 17.11 12.97 6.82
CA LYS A 77 17.45 13.60 8.11
C LYS A 77 18.93 13.52 8.44
N ALA A 78 19.62 12.45 8.02
CA ALA A 78 21.05 12.29 8.21
C ALA A 78 21.89 13.34 7.46
N ASN A 79 21.32 14.06 6.47
CA ASN A 79 22.01 15.09 5.67
C ASN A 79 23.38 14.66 5.13
N LYS A 80 23.53 13.37 4.82
CA LYS A 80 24.79 12.73 4.43
C LYS A 80 24.67 12.08 3.07
N CYS A 81 25.62 12.40 2.18
CA CYS A 81 25.72 11.77 0.88
C CYS A 81 26.20 10.31 1.02
N GLU A 82 25.46 9.35 0.46
CA GLU A 82 25.83 7.92 0.52
C GLU A 82 26.98 7.55 -0.41
N TRP A 83 27.34 8.46 -1.32
CA TRP A 83 28.46 8.28 -2.25
C TRP A 83 29.76 8.84 -1.67
N CYS A 84 29.88 10.17 -1.57
CA CYS A 84 31.10 10.83 -1.12
C CYS A 84 31.19 11.04 0.40
N GLY A 85 30.11 10.78 1.15
CA GLY A 85 30.12 10.92 2.61
C GLY A 85 30.02 12.34 3.14
N VAL A 86 29.90 13.36 2.27
CA VAL A 86 29.77 14.77 2.70
C VAL A 86 28.50 14.96 3.53
N GLU A 87 28.63 15.71 4.61
CA GLU A 87 27.56 16.03 5.57
C GLU A 87 27.16 17.50 5.45
N ASN A 88 26.02 17.90 6.01
CA ASN A 88 25.51 19.28 6.02
C ASN A 88 25.34 19.92 4.62
N THR A 89 24.95 19.12 3.63
CA THR A 89 24.64 19.62 2.28
C THR A 89 23.22 19.27 1.89
N VAL A 90 22.68 20.00 0.90
CA VAL A 90 21.38 19.65 0.33
C VAL A 90 21.47 18.27 -0.32
N ILE A 91 20.68 17.34 0.20
CA ILE A 91 20.60 15.97 -0.27
C ILE A 91 19.40 15.80 -1.20
N GLU A 92 19.66 15.25 -2.38
CA GLU A 92 18.69 14.89 -3.39
C GLU A 92 18.61 13.35 -3.48
N ILE A 93 17.41 12.82 -3.65
CA ILE A 93 17.21 11.37 -3.81
C ILE A 93 17.24 11.03 -5.28
N HIS A 94 18.29 10.33 -5.70
CA HIS A 94 18.33 9.70 -7.00
C HIS A 94 17.43 8.46 -6.99
N HIS A 95 16.52 8.34 -7.96
CA HIS A 95 15.60 7.20 -8.09
C HIS A 95 15.75 6.51 -9.44
N ILE A 96 15.71 5.18 -9.44
CA ILE A 96 15.79 4.34 -10.64
C ILE A 96 14.54 3.47 -10.74
N LYS A 97 14.08 3.27 -11.98
CA LYS A 97 12.86 2.50 -12.29
C LYS A 97 12.91 1.06 -11.76
N LYS A 98 13.96 0.29 -12.11
CA LYS A 98 14.13 -1.11 -11.69
C LYS A 98 15.61 -1.43 -11.48
N LEU A 99 15.91 -2.23 -10.45
CA LEU A 99 17.27 -2.69 -10.16
C LEU A 99 17.85 -3.60 -11.24
N LYS A 100 17.00 -4.42 -11.87
CA LYS A 100 17.41 -5.35 -12.93
C LYS A 100 17.86 -4.67 -14.22
N ASP A 101 17.58 -3.37 -14.37
CA ASP A 101 17.96 -2.60 -15.55
C ASP A 101 19.42 -2.11 -15.45
N LEU A 102 20.04 -2.22 -14.26
CA LEU A 102 21.44 -1.86 -14.03
C LEU A 102 22.38 -2.96 -14.52
N LYS A 103 23.44 -2.57 -15.24
CA LYS A 103 24.44 -3.53 -15.77
C LYS A 103 25.43 -4.00 -14.70
N GLY A 104 25.55 -3.24 -13.60
CA GLY A 104 26.49 -3.53 -12.52
C GLY A 104 27.95 -3.31 -12.91
N LYS A 105 28.22 -2.45 -13.90
CA LYS A 105 29.58 -2.14 -14.36
C LYS A 105 30.13 -0.93 -13.64
N LYS A 106 29.32 0.12 -13.46
CA LYS A 106 29.73 1.33 -12.75
C LYS A 106 29.68 1.10 -11.25
N LYS A 107 30.59 1.69 -10.49
CA LYS A 107 30.65 1.46 -9.03
C LYS A 107 29.36 1.87 -8.29
N TRP A 108 28.65 2.91 -8.75
CA TRP A 108 27.37 3.30 -8.16
C TRP A 108 26.26 2.27 -8.41
N GLU A 109 26.27 1.60 -9.57
CA GLU A 109 25.33 0.52 -9.90
C GLU A 109 25.56 -0.66 -8.96
N ILE A 110 26.82 -1.06 -8.76
CA ILE A 110 27.23 -2.13 -7.83
C ILE A 110 26.73 -1.79 -6.42
N LYS A 111 26.89 -0.53 -5.98
CA LYS A 111 26.43 -0.09 -4.66
C LYS A 111 24.91 -0.14 -4.50
N MET A 112 24.13 0.21 -5.54
CA MET A 112 22.67 0.06 -5.53
C MET A 112 22.21 -1.40 -5.53
N ILE A 113 22.81 -2.23 -6.38
CA ILE A 113 22.50 -3.66 -6.50
C ILE A 113 22.80 -4.38 -5.18
N GLY A 114 23.98 -4.15 -4.59
CA GLY A 114 24.38 -4.75 -3.32
C GLY A 114 23.45 -4.35 -2.16
N ARG A 115 22.98 -3.10 -2.14
CA ARG A 115 21.99 -2.63 -1.15
C ARG A 115 20.55 -3.07 -1.45
N ARG A 116 20.29 -3.60 -2.64
CA ARG A 116 18.95 -3.91 -3.17
C ARG A 116 17.97 -2.72 -3.05
N ARG A 117 18.43 -1.49 -3.32
CA ARG A 117 17.65 -0.26 -3.20
C ARG A 117 17.56 0.49 -4.53
N LYS A 118 16.35 0.94 -4.89
CA LYS A 118 16.10 1.79 -6.07
C LYS A 118 16.41 3.27 -5.84
N THR A 119 16.80 3.66 -4.63
CA THR A 119 17.06 5.05 -4.25
C THR A 119 18.44 5.22 -3.62
N MET A 120 19.14 6.30 -3.96
CA MET A 120 20.40 6.71 -3.35
C MET A 120 20.32 8.18 -2.94
N ALA A 121 20.76 8.48 -1.73
CA ALA A 121 20.79 9.85 -1.22
C ALA A 121 22.13 10.49 -1.60
N LEU A 122 22.11 11.54 -2.42
CA LEU A 122 23.29 12.17 -3.01
C LEU A 122 23.29 13.66 -2.74
N CYS A 123 24.47 14.26 -2.60
CA CYS A 123 24.59 15.71 -2.69
C CYS A 123 24.41 16.16 -4.16
N LYS A 124 24.06 17.43 -4.36
CA LYS A 124 23.81 18.01 -5.70
C LYS A 124 24.93 17.73 -6.70
N LYS A 125 26.20 17.82 -6.27
CA LYS A 125 27.37 17.54 -7.13
C LYS A 125 27.37 16.08 -7.62
N CYS A 126 27.27 15.12 -6.71
CA CYS A 126 27.23 13.70 -7.07
C CYS A 126 25.99 13.33 -7.89
N HIS A 127 24.86 13.99 -7.64
CA HIS A 127 23.64 13.77 -8.42
C HIS A 127 23.82 14.23 -9.88
N VAL A 128 24.39 15.42 -10.09
CA VAL A 128 24.72 15.92 -11.43
C VAL A 128 25.76 15.04 -12.12
N ASP A 129 26.83 14.63 -11.42
CA ASP A 129 27.86 13.77 -11.99
C ASP A 129 27.32 12.38 -12.35
N LEU A 130 26.33 11.88 -11.61
CA LEU A 130 25.64 10.63 -11.93
C LEU A 130 24.82 10.76 -13.22
N HIS A 131 24.04 11.83 -13.38
CA HIS A 131 23.28 12.10 -14.61
C HIS A 131 24.20 12.35 -15.81
N ALA A 132 25.34 13.01 -15.59
CA ALA A 132 26.37 13.20 -16.59
C ALA A 132 27.17 11.91 -16.91
N GLY A 133 26.92 10.82 -16.19
CA GLY A 133 27.59 9.54 -16.38
C GLY A 133 29.05 9.51 -15.93
N ARG A 134 29.53 10.56 -15.24
CA ARG A 134 30.91 10.74 -14.73
C ARG A 134 31.15 10.15 -13.35
N LEU A 135 30.09 9.70 -12.67
CA LEU A 135 30.20 9.01 -11.41
C LEU A 135 30.64 7.55 -11.66
N ASP A 136 31.90 7.24 -11.33
CA ASP A 136 32.45 5.88 -11.33
C ASP A 136 33.40 5.67 -10.15
#